data_AF-A0A0F5PJX4-F1
#
_entry.id   AF-A0A0F5PJX4-F1
#
_cell.length_a   1.000
_cell.length_b   1.000
_cell.length_c   1.000
_cell.angle_alpha   90.00
_cell.angle_beta   90.00
_cell.angle_gamma   90.00
#
_symmetry.space_group_name_H-M   'P 1'
#
loop_
_entity.id
_entity.type
_entity.pdbx_description
1 polymer ?
#
loop_
_entity_poly.entity_id
_entity_poly.type
_entity_poly.pdbx_seq_one_letter_code
_entity_poly.pdbx_strand_id
1 'polypeptide(L)'
;MQSANVFPYKKTLKGKLSENVNKGFYKNVLNSVLFLIFAFILGRASISYVLFPFGIAFFAALVAYKKKYFFVGLGVWLALLTVPGVNSAKYLLSMAIIFLLELFLRVRPTNALKASFITLFSLFASGLIFSYSYNFLYFDVFLSSYEAVIAMLLVFIFNHSLSFIVNRSTRKVISNEELVSLGIFTAVFILGLHNLSIWKFSLNSIAIAFAVLFISYLGGSGAGSAIGTTIGVLNVLAYAEAPSIVGVLAFGGLLGGSFRKLHRIGTIAGFVIGAAIVAFYTGFKVGNSLNPYGIGLAALLFAAFPKKYIQEAEKLIKGNKNLNDRDYSRKLKEIIAAKLKEYSGVFEELSKTFKQSNEKILDHKDISYLFEEIANKTCSQCVMYKNCWDRDFYSTYKSMFELVEHLEKGKDINDNRLYRKCIRFSELMSTTKYYLGIYKISMQWRERLKDAKGLIAAQLKGVADAISDIAKEVNMNISFKDELEQVILLELDKNGIQVEDVLVYETDGEITTVTVYREQGYFSNDLEERN
;
A
#
# COMPACT_ATOMS: atom_id res chain seq x y z
N MET A 1 -54.39 42.65 -11.71
CA MET A 1 -53.36 43.20 -12.63
C MET A 1 -52.29 43.87 -11.80
N GLN A 2 -51.18 43.20 -11.51
CA GLN A 2 -49.98 43.83 -10.94
C GLN A 2 -48.73 43.19 -11.56
N SER A 3 -48.09 44.04 -12.38
CA SER A 3 -46.72 44.07 -12.90
C SER A 3 -45.74 42.96 -12.51
N ALA A 4 -45.29 42.20 -13.53
CA ALA A 4 -44.03 41.47 -13.50
C ALA A 4 -42.87 42.45 -13.71
N ASN A 5 -42.00 42.58 -12.70
CA ASN A 5 -40.76 43.35 -12.79
C ASN A 5 -39.69 42.52 -13.52
N VAL A 6 -39.30 42.97 -14.70
CA VAL A 6 -38.14 42.47 -15.44
C VAL A 6 -36.89 43.17 -14.90
N PHE A 7 -35.95 42.42 -14.33
CA PHE A 7 -34.62 42.93 -13.98
C PHE A 7 -33.66 42.78 -15.17
N PRO A 8 -32.82 43.81 -15.48
CA PRO A 8 -31.91 43.77 -16.61
C PRO A 8 -30.62 42.99 -16.27
N TYR A 9 -30.23 42.08 -17.16
CA TYR A 9 -28.98 41.32 -17.13
C TYR A 9 -27.77 42.27 -17.24
N LYS A 10 -27.06 42.53 -16.12
CA LYS A 10 -25.91 43.43 -16.04
C LYS A 10 -24.59 42.65 -15.95
N LYS A 11 -23.78 42.73 -17.02
CA LYS A 11 -22.31 42.64 -17.09
C LYS A 11 -21.57 42.10 -15.84
N THR A 12 -21.41 40.77 -15.72
CA THR A 12 -20.48 40.12 -14.77
C THR A 12 -19.43 39.22 -15.45
N LEU A 13 -19.45 39.07 -16.78
CA LEU A 13 -18.52 38.19 -17.51
C LEU A 13 -17.10 38.78 -17.70
N LYS A 14 -16.92 40.11 -17.69
CA LYS A 14 -15.59 40.72 -17.93
C LYS A 14 -14.61 40.53 -16.76
N GLY A 15 -15.09 40.39 -15.52
CA GLY A 15 -14.25 40.19 -14.34
C GLY A 15 -13.66 38.78 -14.26
N LYS A 16 -14.49 37.74 -14.38
CA LYS A 16 -14.05 36.33 -14.29
C LYS A 16 -13.18 35.87 -15.46
N LEU A 17 -13.41 36.38 -16.68
CA LEU A 17 -12.51 36.11 -17.82
C LEU A 17 -11.14 36.78 -17.64
N SER A 18 -11.10 38.03 -17.16
CA SER A 18 -9.82 38.71 -16.88
C SER A 18 -9.01 38.01 -15.78
N GLU A 19 -9.67 37.49 -14.74
CA GLU A 19 -8.99 36.84 -13.63
C GLU A 19 -8.44 35.44 -13.99
N ASN A 20 -9.19 34.65 -14.77
CA ASN A 20 -8.73 33.35 -15.27
C ASN A 20 -7.68 33.48 -16.37
N VAL A 21 -7.78 34.50 -17.24
CA VAL A 21 -6.74 34.82 -18.23
C VAL A 21 -5.46 35.28 -17.54
N ASN A 22 -5.55 36.10 -16.48
CA ASN A 22 -4.39 36.50 -15.70
C ASN A 22 -3.75 35.30 -14.98
N LYS A 23 -4.51 34.45 -14.29
CA LYS A 23 -3.96 33.23 -13.64
C LYS A 23 -3.31 32.27 -14.64
N GLY A 24 -3.90 32.08 -15.83
CA GLY A 24 -3.31 31.30 -16.91
C GLY A 24 -2.05 31.94 -17.50
N PHE A 25 -2.02 33.26 -17.63
CA PHE A 25 -0.85 34.01 -18.10
C PHE A 25 0.31 33.93 -17.11
N TYR A 26 0.09 34.16 -15.82
CA TYR A 26 1.12 34.04 -14.77
C TYR A 26 1.69 32.62 -14.69
N LYS A 27 0.83 31.59 -14.74
CA LYS A 27 1.28 30.18 -14.74
C LYS A 27 2.15 29.87 -15.97
N ASN A 28 1.79 30.42 -17.13
CA ASN A 28 2.56 30.23 -18.36
C ASN A 28 3.91 30.95 -18.32
N VAL A 29 3.97 32.18 -17.79
CA VAL A 29 5.23 32.93 -17.64
C VAL A 29 6.16 32.22 -16.64
N LEU A 30 5.63 31.75 -15.51
CA LEU A 30 6.41 31.02 -14.52
C LEU A 30 7.01 29.73 -15.11
N ASN A 31 6.22 28.97 -15.87
CA ASN A 31 6.70 27.76 -16.55
C ASN A 31 7.79 28.09 -17.58
N SER A 32 7.63 29.18 -18.34
CA SER A 32 8.66 29.62 -19.30
C SER A 32 9.98 29.98 -18.61
N VAL A 33 9.94 30.67 -17.47
CA VAL A 33 11.14 31.00 -16.68
C VAL A 33 11.80 29.74 -16.13
N LEU A 34 11.02 28.79 -15.60
CA LEU A 34 11.53 27.51 -15.12
C LEU A 34 12.21 26.71 -16.23
N PHE A 35 11.59 26.61 -17.42
CA PHE A 35 12.19 25.92 -18.56
C PHE A 35 13.45 26.61 -19.07
N LEU A 36 13.54 27.94 -19.00
CA LEU A 36 14.77 28.67 -19.30
C LEU A 36 15.91 28.29 -18.35
N ILE A 37 15.63 28.19 -17.04
CA ILE A 37 16.62 27.78 -16.03
C ILE A 37 17.07 26.33 -16.29
N PHE A 38 16.13 25.42 -16.56
CA PHE A 38 16.47 24.04 -16.89
C PHE A 38 17.30 23.95 -18.17
N ALA A 39 16.95 24.68 -19.21
CA ALA A 39 17.73 24.72 -20.44
C ALA A 39 19.13 25.30 -20.26
N PHE A 40 19.28 26.31 -19.40
CA PHE A 40 20.59 26.85 -19.07
C PHE A 40 21.47 25.80 -18.36
N ILE A 41 20.93 25.11 -17.38
CA ILE A 41 21.69 24.10 -16.62
C ILE A 41 21.99 22.89 -17.52
N LEU A 42 21.00 22.35 -18.22
CA LEU A 42 21.17 21.21 -19.13
C LEU A 42 22.09 21.53 -20.32
N GLY A 43 22.12 22.78 -20.78
CA GLY A 43 23.03 23.23 -21.85
C GLY A 43 24.49 23.24 -21.45
N ARG A 44 24.82 23.32 -20.15
CA ARG A 44 26.19 23.19 -19.63
C ARG A 44 26.62 21.75 -19.44
N ALA A 45 25.69 20.81 -19.38
CA ALA A 45 26.03 19.40 -19.21
C ALA A 45 26.82 18.91 -20.43
N SER A 46 27.96 18.26 -20.18
CA SER A 46 28.86 17.82 -21.24
C SER A 46 29.24 16.36 -21.08
N ILE A 47 29.67 15.75 -22.19
CA ILE A 47 30.33 14.45 -22.21
C ILE A 47 31.80 14.71 -22.57
N SER A 48 32.70 14.40 -21.63
CA SER A 48 34.15 14.58 -21.75
C SER A 48 34.60 16.01 -22.09
N TYR A 49 33.82 17.03 -21.72
CA TYR A 49 34.00 18.45 -22.11
C TYR A 49 33.98 18.75 -23.61
N VAL A 50 33.67 17.77 -24.48
CA VAL A 50 33.69 17.94 -25.94
C VAL A 50 32.27 18.03 -26.51
N LEU A 51 31.33 17.26 -25.98
CA LEU A 51 29.99 17.12 -26.56
C LEU A 51 28.91 17.66 -25.62
N PHE A 52 27.93 18.39 -26.17
CA PHE A 52 26.87 19.07 -25.43
C PHE A 52 25.46 18.70 -25.95
N PRO A 53 25.09 17.40 -25.99
CA PRO A 53 23.83 16.95 -26.58
C PRO A 53 22.60 17.29 -25.72
N PHE A 54 22.77 17.51 -24.41
CA PHE A 54 21.68 17.56 -23.45
C PHE A 54 20.78 18.80 -23.57
N GLY A 55 21.36 19.99 -23.66
CA GLY A 55 20.58 21.23 -23.81
C GLY A 55 19.76 21.25 -25.10
N ILE A 56 20.32 20.71 -26.19
CA ILE A 56 19.69 20.70 -27.51
C ILE A 56 18.57 19.66 -27.56
N ALA A 57 18.80 18.49 -26.97
CA ALA A 57 17.74 17.50 -26.80
C ALA A 57 16.56 18.05 -25.99
N PHE A 58 16.84 18.82 -24.93
CA PHE A 58 15.80 19.46 -24.12
C PHE A 58 15.03 20.53 -24.91
N PHE A 59 15.75 21.36 -25.68
CA PHE A 59 15.13 22.35 -26.56
C PHE A 59 14.20 21.70 -27.59
N ALA A 60 14.68 20.67 -28.31
CA ALA A 60 13.88 19.97 -29.32
C ALA A 60 12.63 19.32 -28.71
N ALA A 61 12.76 18.64 -27.57
CA ALA A 61 11.62 18.04 -26.89
C ALA A 61 10.56 19.08 -26.47
N LEU A 62 10.99 20.26 -26.00
CA LEU A 62 10.08 21.34 -25.60
C LEU A 62 9.37 22.01 -26.78
N VAL A 63 10.07 22.28 -27.88
CA VAL A 63 9.47 22.91 -29.07
C VAL A 63 8.47 21.96 -29.73
N ALA A 64 8.79 20.66 -29.78
CA ALA A 64 7.89 19.61 -30.25
C ALA A 64 6.61 19.53 -29.40
N TYR A 65 6.73 19.74 -28.08
CA TYR A 65 5.59 19.75 -27.17
C TYR A 65 4.72 21.00 -27.33
N LYS A 66 5.33 22.20 -27.23
CA LYS A 66 4.65 23.50 -27.46
C LYS A 66 5.61 24.51 -28.09
N LYS A 67 5.33 24.88 -29.33
CA LYS A 67 6.10 25.86 -30.13
C LYS A 67 6.36 27.20 -29.45
N LYS A 68 5.50 27.61 -28.50
CA LYS A 68 5.67 28.84 -27.69
C LYS A 68 6.98 28.86 -26.88
N TYR A 69 7.56 27.69 -26.57
CA TYR A 69 8.80 27.58 -25.79
C TYR A 69 10.08 27.76 -26.61
N PHE A 70 10.01 28.27 -27.84
CA PHE A 70 11.21 28.56 -28.65
C PHE A 70 12.24 29.45 -27.92
N PHE A 71 11.79 30.40 -27.08
CA PHE A 71 12.70 31.25 -26.29
C PHE A 71 13.63 30.46 -25.36
N VAL A 72 13.30 29.21 -25.02
CA VAL A 72 14.14 28.32 -24.21
C VAL A 72 15.50 28.05 -24.88
N GLY A 73 15.59 28.14 -26.21
CA GLY A 73 16.86 28.06 -26.94
C GLY A 73 17.87 29.15 -26.55
N LEU A 74 17.40 30.31 -26.09
CA LEU A 74 18.28 31.35 -25.53
C LEU A 74 18.97 30.87 -24.26
N GLY A 75 18.28 30.10 -23.42
CA GLY A 75 18.87 29.50 -22.22
C GLY A 75 20.00 28.53 -22.56
N VAL A 76 19.79 27.66 -23.54
CA VAL A 76 20.81 26.72 -24.04
C VAL A 76 21.99 27.47 -24.66
N TRP A 77 21.72 28.52 -25.44
CA TRP A 77 22.79 29.28 -26.09
C TRP A 77 23.64 30.06 -25.08
N LEU A 78 23.00 30.72 -24.10
CA LEU A 78 23.70 31.38 -23.00
C LEU A 78 24.53 30.40 -22.18
N ALA A 79 24.02 29.18 -21.95
CA ALA A 79 24.78 28.13 -21.28
C ALA A 79 26.08 27.79 -22.00
N LEU A 80 26.02 27.58 -23.32
CA LEU A 80 27.19 27.25 -24.12
C LEU A 80 28.21 28.38 -24.16
N LEU A 81 27.78 29.65 -24.13
CA LEU A 81 28.69 30.79 -24.03
C LEU A 81 29.46 30.84 -22.70
N THR A 82 28.89 30.29 -21.64
CA THR A 82 29.58 30.22 -20.34
C THR A 82 30.61 29.10 -20.23
N VAL A 83 30.70 28.22 -21.24
CA VAL A 83 31.68 27.12 -21.28
C VAL A 83 32.80 27.48 -22.27
N PRO A 84 34.05 27.64 -21.81
CA PRO A 84 35.16 28.01 -22.67
C PRO A 84 35.51 26.89 -23.65
N GLY A 85 35.88 27.23 -24.89
CA GLY A 85 36.34 26.27 -25.90
C GLY A 85 35.23 25.60 -26.73
N VAL A 86 33.96 25.95 -26.48
CA VAL A 86 32.82 25.36 -27.19
C VAL A 86 32.41 26.21 -28.39
N ASN A 87 32.19 25.58 -29.53
CA ASN A 87 31.71 26.25 -30.73
C ASN A 87 30.18 26.52 -30.65
N SER A 88 29.80 27.56 -29.91
CA SER A 88 28.40 27.94 -29.66
C SER A 88 27.60 28.22 -30.95
N ALA A 89 28.28 28.60 -32.04
CA ALA A 89 27.65 28.85 -33.34
C ALA A 89 27.13 27.56 -34.00
N LYS A 90 27.82 26.42 -33.85
CA LYS A 90 27.34 25.09 -34.31
C LYS A 90 25.98 24.77 -33.72
N TYR A 91 25.86 24.94 -32.41
CA TYR A 91 24.65 24.60 -31.67
C TYR A 91 23.52 25.60 -31.88
N LEU A 92 23.83 26.87 -32.12
CA LEU A 92 22.84 27.86 -32.55
C LEU A 92 22.25 27.50 -33.92
N LEU A 93 23.10 27.10 -34.87
CA LEU A 93 22.67 26.64 -36.19
C LEU A 93 21.78 25.40 -36.07
N SER A 94 22.15 24.41 -35.25
CA SER A 94 21.31 23.23 -35.04
C SER A 94 19.94 23.56 -34.45
N MET A 95 19.88 24.48 -33.48
CA MET A 95 18.60 24.91 -32.88
C MET A 95 17.71 25.64 -33.89
N ALA A 96 18.30 26.46 -34.76
CA ALA A 96 17.57 27.14 -35.83
C ALA A 96 16.96 26.13 -36.83
N ILE A 97 17.75 25.13 -37.24
CA ILE A 97 17.28 24.07 -38.16
C ILE A 97 16.17 23.24 -37.51
N ILE A 98 16.32 22.85 -36.24
CA ILE A 98 15.27 22.12 -35.49
C ILE A 98 13.96 22.91 -35.48
N PHE A 99 14.02 24.20 -35.14
CA PHE A 99 12.82 25.04 -35.09
C PHE A 99 12.14 25.18 -36.45
N LEU A 100 12.92 25.38 -37.52
CA LEU A 100 12.39 25.49 -38.88
C LEU A 100 11.75 24.17 -39.36
N LEU A 101 12.41 23.04 -39.12
CA LEU A 101 11.89 21.72 -39.51
C LEU A 101 10.63 21.35 -38.73
N GLU A 102 10.56 21.64 -37.43
CA GLU A 102 9.35 21.41 -36.63
C GLU A 102 8.19 22.34 -37.01
N LEU A 103 8.49 23.54 -37.49
CA LEU A 103 7.50 24.45 -38.06
C LEU A 103 6.95 23.90 -39.38
N PHE A 104 7.84 23.49 -40.28
CA PHE A 104 7.51 23.01 -41.63
C PHE A 104 6.79 21.65 -41.62
N LEU A 105 7.29 20.68 -40.84
CA LEU A 105 6.75 19.32 -40.77
C LEU A 105 5.52 19.20 -39.85
N ARG A 106 5.05 20.29 -39.25
CA ARG A 106 3.90 20.36 -38.33
C ARG A 106 3.90 19.20 -37.33
N VAL A 107 5.02 19.01 -36.64
CA VAL A 107 5.16 17.93 -35.64
C VAL A 107 4.10 18.10 -34.56
N ARG A 108 3.33 17.03 -34.31
CA ARG A 108 2.38 16.97 -33.20
C ARG A 108 3.13 16.57 -31.93
N PRO A 109 2.70 17.07 -30.75
CA PRO A 109 3.37 16.81 -29.46
C PRO A 109 3.46 15.32 -29.12
N THR A 110 2.57 14.48 -29.68
CA THR A 110 2.54 13.03 -29.47
C THR A 110 3.61 12.26 -30.27
N ASN A 111 4.26 12.88 -31.26
CA ASN A 111 5.16 12.19 -32.18
C ASN A 111 6.62 12.34 -31.77
N ALA A 112 6.98 11.78 -30.61
CA ALA A 112 8.35 11.82 -30.06
C ALA A 112 9.42 11.36 -31.06
N LEU A 113 9.13 10.31 -31.83
CA LEU A 113 10.04 9.77 -32.85
C LEU A 113 10.38 10.80 -33.93
N LYS A 114 9.41 11.60 -34.39
CA LYS A 114 9.67 12.61 -35.44
C LYS A 114 10.60 13.71 -34.91
N ALA A 115 10.39 14.18 -33.68
CA ALA A 115 11.26 15.17 -33.03
C ALA A 115 12.69 14.64 -32.82
N SER A 116 12.82 13.37 -32.42
CA SER A 116 14.12 12.70 -32.28
C SER A 116 14.90 12.65 -33.61
N PHE A 117 14.26 12.22 -34.71
CA PHE A 117 14.93 12.20 -36.02
C PHE A 117 15.28 13.59 -36.55
N ILE A 118 14.40 14.59 -36.36
CA ILE A 118 14.70 15.98 -36.72
C ILE A 118 15.96 16.46 -35.98
N THR A 119 16.07 16.15 -34.69
CA THR A 119 17.23 16.52 -33.87
C THR A 119 18.51 15.84 -34.36
N LEU A 120 18.44 14.53 -34.68
CA LEU A 120 19.56 13.77 -35.26
C LEU A 120 20.10 14.45 -36.53
N PHE A 121 19.22 14.68 -37.52
CA PHE A 121 19.64 15.26 -38.80
C PHE A 121 20.13 16.69 -38.63
N SER A 122 19.50 17.50 -37.78
CA SER A 122 19.88 18.90 -37.56
C SER A 122 21.25 19.02 -36.90
N LEU A 123 21.52 18.22 -35.86
CA LEU A 123 22.83 18.19 -35.20
C LEU A 123 23.91 17.64 -36.12
N PHE A 124 23.65 16.54 -36.82
CA PHE A 124 24.60 15.97 -37.75
C PHE A 124 24.94 16.94 -38.90
N ALA A 125 23.93 17.56 -39.52
CA ALA A 125 24.14 18.55 -40.57
C ALA A 125 24.93 19.76 -40.07
N SER A 126 24.60 20.30 -38.90
CA SER A 126 25.36 21.40 -38.29
C SER A 126 26.81 20.99 -38.00
N GLY A 127 27.05 19.76 -37.53
CA GLY A 127 28.38 19.23 -37.29
C GLY A 127 29.20 19.09 -38.57
N LEU A 128 28.59 18.62 -39.66
CA LEU A 128 29.26 18.52 -40.96
C LEU A 128 29.63 19.88 -41.54
N ILE A 129 28.73 20.87 -41.48
CA ILE A 129 28.98 22.24 -41.97
C ILE A 129 30.18 22.84 -41.24
N PHE A 130 30.22 22.68 -39.92
CA PHE A 130 31.33 23.21 -39.12
C PHE A 130 32.62 22.41 -39.29
N SER A 131 32.56 21.08 -39.43
CA SER A 131 33.75 20.25 -39.71
C SER A 131 34.39 20.63 -41.06
N TYR A 132 33.57 20.96 -42.07
CA TYR A 132 34.09 21.47 -43.35
C TYR A 132 34.81 22.82 -43.20
N SER A 133 34.34 23.69 -42.29
CA SER A 133 34.90 25.03 -42.09
C SER A 133 36.21 25.07 -41.28
N TYR A 134 36.53 24.05 -40.49
CA TYR A 134 37.67 24.04 -39.55
C TYR A 134 38.76 23.01 -39.89
N ASN A 135 38.79 22.55 -41.15
CA ASN A 135 39.52 21.40 -41.69
C ASN A 135 38.81 20.06 -41.46
N PHE A 136 38.50 19.38 -42.57
CA PHE A 136 37.71 18.15 -42.57
C PHE A 136 38.50 16.99 -41.95
N LEU A 137 38.25 16.73 -40.67
CA LEU A 137 38.79 15.59 -39.93
C LEU A 137 37.72 14.50 -39.81
N TYR A 138 38.05 13.26 -40.19
CA TYR A 138 37.15 12.11 -40.00
C TYR A 138 36.71 11.92 -38.54
N PHE A 139 37.58 12.32 -37.60
CA PHE A 139 37.28 12.28 -36.17
C PHE A 139 36.14 13.22 -35.77
N ASP A 140 36.06 14.43 -36.34
CA ASP A 140 35.00 15.40 -36.02
C ASP A 140 33.64 14.99 -36.59
N VAL A 141 33.66 14.33 -37.75
CA VAL A 141 32.47 13.71 -38.34
C VAL A 141 31.96 12.57 -37.46
N PHE A 142 32.86 11.72 -36.96
CA PHE A 142 32.52 10.64 -36.04
C PHE A 142 31.95 11.19 -34.72
N LEU A 143 32.59 12.20 -34.12
CA LEU A 143 32.10 12.86 -32.90
C LEU A 143 30.72 13.52 -33.12
N SER A 144 30.50 14.16 -34.26
CA SER A 144 29.21 14.80 -34.59
C SER A 144 28.10 13.77 -34.79
N SER A 145 28.41 12.61 -35.39
CA SER A 145 27.47 11.48 -35.50
C SER A 145 27.11 10.92 -34.11
N TYR A 146 28.12 10.70 -33.27
CA TYR A 146 27.94 10.20 -31.91
C TYR A 146 27.08 11.15 -31.06
N GLU A 147 27.36 12.45 -31.11
CA GLU A 147 26.57 13.48 -30.42
C GLU A 147 25.12 13.53 -30.89
N ALA A 148 24.89 13.42 -32.21
CA ALA A 148 23.55 13.43 -32.78
C ALA A 148 22.72 12.21 -32.35
N VAL A 149 23.34 11.01 -32.29
CA VAL A 149 22.68 9.79 -31.80
C VAL A 149 22.30 9.92 -30.33
N ILE A 150 23.20 10.44 -29.50
CA ILE A 150 22.90 10.67 -28.07
C ILE A 150 21.77 11.68 -27.91
N ALA A 151 21.81 12.80 -28.64
CA ALA A 151 20.75 13.80 -28.59
C ALA A 151 19.39 13.21 -29.01
N MET A 152 19.35 12.37 -30.06
CA MET A 152 18.14 11.68 -30.51
C MET A 152 17.50 10.85 -29.39
N LEU A 153 18.30 10.05 -28.66
CA LEU A 153 17.85 9.22 -27.54
C LEU A 153 17.35 10.09 -26.38
N LEU A 154 18.06 11.16 -26.07
CA LEU A 154 17.68 12.10 -25.01
C LEU A 154 16.36 12.83 -25.31
N VAL A 155 16.09 13.19 -26.57
CA VAL A 155 14.81 13.80 -26.96
C VAL A 155 13.65 12.86 -26.63
N PHE A 156 13.81 11.56 -26.90
CA PHE A 156 12.79 10.56 -26.60
C PHE A 156 12.54 10.49 -25.08
N ILE A 157 13.60 10.38 -24.28
CA ILE A 157 13.52 10.34 -22.81
C ILE A 157 12.90 11.62 -22.23
N PHE A 158 13.32 12.79 -22.71
CA PHE A 158 12.81 14.07 -22.23
C PHE A 158 11.36 14.31 -22.60
N ASN A 159 10.88 13.79 -23.73
CA ASN A 159 9.47 13.95 -24.09
C ASN A 159 8.53 13.23 -23.09
N HIS A 160 8.93 12.06 -22.59
CA HIS A 160 8.22 11.37 -21.50
C HIS A 160 8.24 12.19 -20.21
N SER A 161 9.41 12.67 -19.78
CA SER A 161 9.55 13.50 -18.56
C SER A 161 8.77 14.83 -18.64
N LEU A 162 8.79 15.51 -19.79
CA LEU A 162 8.08 16.77 -20.02
C LEU A 162 6.56 16.60 -19.97
N SER A 163 6.04 15.46 -20.45
CA SER A 163 4.60 15.17 -20.36
C SER A 163 4.10 15.21 -18.92
N PHE A 164 4.90 14.69 -17.98
CA PHE A 164 4.65 14.73 -16.54
C PHE A 164 4.82 16.15 -15.97
N ILE A 165 5.93 16.84 -16.27
CA ILE A 165 6.23 18.17 -15.73
C ILE A 165 5.17 19.20 -16.14
N VAL A 166 4.66 19.13 -17.38
CA VAL A 166 3.71 20.09 -17.93
C VAL A 166 2.26 19.79 -17.50
N ASN A 167 1.84 18.51 -17.40
CA ASN A 167 0.47 18.10 -17.06
C ASN A 167 0.28 17.71 -15.57
N ARG A 168 1.10 18.27 -14.67
CA ARG A 168 1.13 17.96 -13.24
C ARG A 168 -0.21 18.03 -12.48
N SER A 169 -1.25 18.68 -13.02
CA SER A 169 -2.52 18.87 -12.31
C SER A 169 -3.58 17.80 -12.56
N THR A 170 -3.38 16.86 -13.48
CA THR A 170 -4.44 15.91 -13.89
C THR A 170 -4.12 14.44 -13.59
N ARG A 171 -2.89 14.10 -13.19
CA ARG A 171 -2.46 12.71 -12.98
C ARG A 171 -2.14 12.41 -11.52
N LYS A 172 -2.67 11.29 -11.03
CA LYS A 172 -2.42 10.80 -9.66
C LYS A 172 -1.33 9.72 -9.61
N VAL A 173 -1.04 9.04 -10.72
CA VAL A 173 -0.09 7.91 -10.77
C VAL A 173 1.03 8.17 -11.79
N ILE A 174 2.27 7.78 -11.45
CA ILE A 174 3.45 7.89 -12.32
C ILE A 174 3.77 6.50 -12.89
N SER A 175 3.95 6.40 -14.21
CA SER A 175 4.41 5.16 -14.86
C SER A 175 5.88 4.85 -14.51
N ASN A 176 6.27 3.57 -14.49
CA ASN A 176 7.67 3.17 -14.32
C ASN A 176 8.60 3.83 -15.36
N GLU A 177 8.15 3.97 -16.60
CA GLU A 177 8.91 4.64 -17.66
C GLU A 177 9.09 6.14 -17.38
N GLU A 178 8.04 6.80 -16.87
CA GLU A 178 8.09 8.20 -16.48
C GLU A 178 9.05 8.39 -15.29
N LEU A 179 9.03 7.47 -14.32
CA LEU A 179 9.94 7.48 -13.17
C LEU A 179 11.41 7.33 -13.61
N VAL A 180 11.71 6.41 -14.52
CA VAL A 180 13.04 6.26 -15.11
C VAL A 180 13.46 7.53 -15.86
N SER A 181 12.56 8.10 -16.67
CA SER A 181 12.84 9.32 -17.44
C SER A 181 13.11 10.54 -16.55
N LEU A 182 12.40 10.68 -15.42
CA LEU A 182 12.63 11.71 -14.41
C LEU A 182 13.95 11.51 -13.69
N GLY A 183 14.34 10.26 -13.42
CA GLY A 183 15.64 9.91 -12.87
C GLY A 183 16.78 10.37 -13.77
N ILE A 184 16.69 10.05 -15.07
CA ILE A 184 17.70 10.48 -16.07
C ILE A 184 17.73 12.00 -16.18
N PHE A 185 16.57 12.67 -16.27
CA PHE A 185 16.49 14.13 -16.30
C PHE A 185 17.19 14.76 -15.09
N THR A 186 16.97 14.22 -13.89
CA THR A 186 17.60 14.70 -12.65
C THR A 186 19.11 14.46 -12.66
N ALA A 187 19.58 13.32 -13.15
CA ALA A 187 21.01 13.02 -13.27
C ALA A 187 21.72 14.01 -14.21
N VAL A 188 21.14 14.27 -15.38
CA VAL A 188 21.67 15.24 -16.34
C VAL A 188 21.62 16.67 -15.77
N PHE A 189 20.57 17.01 -15.03
CA PHE A 189 20.47 18.29 -14.34
C PHE A 189 21.62 18.49 -13.34
N ILE A 190 21.95 17.46 -12.55
CA ILE A 190 23.10 17.49 -11.62
C ILE A 190 24.41 17.67 -12.40
N LEU A 191 24.60 16.92 -13.50
CA LEU A 191 25.79 17.07 -14.35
C LEU A 191 25.92 18.50 -14.89
N GLY A 192 24.82 19.14 -15.29
CA GLY A 192 24.81 20.51 -15.80
C GLY A 192 25.23 21.59 -14.79
N LEU A 193 25.20 21.28 -13.49
CA LEU A 193 25.69 22.18 -12.44
C LEU A 193 27.21 22.20 -12.29
N HIS A 194 27.92 21.37 -13.07
CA HIS A 194 29.37 21.31 -13.05
C HIS A 194 30.02 22.66 -13.40
N ASN A 195 31.12 22.94 -12.72
CA ASN A 195 31.88 24.19 -12.82
C ASN A 195 31.08 25.48 -12.55
N LEU A 196 29.95 25.38 -11.84
CA LEU A 196 29.26 26.54 -11.26
C LEU A 196 29.63 26.66 -9.77
N SER A 197 30.51 27.61 -9.48
CA SER A 197 30.89 27.96 -8.11
C SER A 197 30.44 29.39 -7.79
N ILE A 198 29.75 29.53 -6.66
CA ILE A 198 29.51 30.83 -6.05
C ILE A 198 30.55 30.94 -4.93
N TRP A 199 31.62 31.67 -5.21
CA TRP A 199 32.75 31.84 -4.29
C TRP A 199 33.41 30.50 -3.91
N LYS A 200 33.25 30.03 -2.67
CA LYS A 200 33.78 28.73 -2.19
C LYS A 200 32.79 27.57 -2.29
N PHE A 201 31.54 27.83 -2.67
CA PHE A 201 30.49 26.81 -2.74
C PHE A 201 30.28 26.38 -4.20
N SER A 202 30.51 25.10 -4.51
CA SER A 202 30.15 24.54 -5.81
C SER A 202 28.72 24.01 -5.79
N LEU A 203 27.89 24.47 -6.72
CA LEU A 203 26.49 24.03 -6.84
C LEU A 203 26.42 22.54 -7.17
N ASN A 204 27.37 22.03 -7.96
CA ASN A 204 27.50 20.61 -8.23
C ASN A 204 27.68 19.79 -6.93
N SER A 205 28.62 20.17 -6.07
CA SER A 205 28.87 19.44 -4.82
C SER A 205 27.65 19.45 -3.90
N ILE A 206 26.90 20.56 -3.86
CA ILE A 206 25.68 20.66 -3.06
C ILE A 206 24.61 19.70 -3.59
N ALA A 207 24.38 19.70 -4.91
CA ALA A 207 23.38 18.86 -5.54
C ALA A 207 23.70 17.36 -5.41
N ILE A 208 24.96 16.97 -5.65
CA ILE A 208 25.43 15.59 -5.49
C ILE A 208 25.23 15.13 -4.04
N ALA A 209 25.76 15.88 -3.06
CA ALA A 209 25.67 15.49 -1.66
C ALA A 209 24.21 15.46 -1.16
N PHE A 210 23.39 16.40 -1.60
CA PHE A 210 21.96 16.42 -1.27
C PHE A 210 21.23 15.21 -1.85
N ALA A 211 21.48 14.86 -3.12
CA ALA A 211 20.84 13.71 -3.77
C ALA A 211 21.19 12.40 -3.05
N VAL A 212 22.47 12.20 -2.70
CA VAL A 212 22.92 11.02 -1.95
C VAL A 212 22.29 10.99 -0.56
N LEU A 213 22.32 12.09 0.21
CA LEU A 213 21.69 12.18 1.53
C LEU A 213 20.19 11.86 1.46
N PHE A 214 19.50 12.42 0.47
CA PHE A 214 18.06 12.24 0.28
C PHE A 214 17.72 10.77 0.02
N ILE A 215 18.42 10.12 -0.91
CA ILE A 215 18.17 8.72 -1.26
C ILE A 215 18.66 7.76 -0.17
N SER A 216 19.78 8.05 0.50
CA SER A 216 20.22 7.31 1.70
C SER A 216 19.17 7.34 2.80
N TYR A 217 18.50 8.48 3.00
CA TYR A 217 17.41 8.59 3.95
C TYR A 217 16.17 7.83 3.51
N LEU A 218 15.84 7.78 2.21
CA LEU A 218 14.61 7.12 1.72
C LEU A 218 14.76 5.60 1.56
N GLY A 219 15.88 5.15 1.00
CA GLY A 219 16.15 3.76 0.61
C GLY A 219 17.19 3.04 1.46
N GLY A 220 17.76 3.69 2.49
CA GLY A 220 18.74 3.07 3.38
C GLY A 220 20.14 2.92 2.76
N SER A 221 20.96 2.05 3.36
CA SER A 221 22.38 1.90 3.01
C SER A 221 22.61 1.43 1.57
N GLY A 222 21.82 0.46 1.10
CA GLY A 222 21.93 -0.08 -0.27
C GLY A 222 21.63 0.97 -1.33
N ALA A 223 20.49 1.65 -1.22
CA ALA A 223 20.09 2.69 -2.18
C ALA A 223 21.05 3.89 -2.16
N GLY A 224 21.49 4.31 -0.97
CA GLY A 224 22.46 5.38 -0.79
C GLY A 224 23.80 5.09 -1.44
N SER A 225 24.32 3.87 -1.26
CA SER A 225 25.57 3.43 -1.90
C SER A 225 25.43 3.34 -3.43
N ALA A 226 24.32 2.78 -3.92
CA ALA A 226 24.06 2.65 -5.33
C ALA A 226 24.03 4.03 -6.02
N ILE A 227 23.25 4.98 -5.49
CA ILE A 227 23.18 6.32 -6.09
C ILE A 227 24.53 7.06 -5.98
N GLY A 228 25.23 6.92 -4.86
CA GLY A 228 26.55 7.52 -4.68
C GLY A 228 27.55 7.00 -5.71
N THR A 229 27.52 5.68 -5.97
CA THR A 229 28.34 5.05 -7.01
C THR A 229 27.96 5.54 -8.41
N THR A 230 26.66 5.57 -8.74
CA THR A 230 26.19 6.02 -10.06
C THR A 230 26.57 7.48 -10.32
N ILE A 231 26.30 8.38 -9.38
CA ILE A 231 26.64 9.81 -9.53
C ILE A 231 28.17 10.00 -9.59
N GLY A 232 28.92 9.27 -8.78
CA GLY A 232 30.38 9.29 -8.82
C GLY A 232 30.94 8.86 -10.17
N VAL A 233 30.50 7.72 -10.69
CA VAL A 233 30.93 7.19 -12.00
C VAL A 233 30.54 8.15 -13.11
N LEU A 234 29.34 8.72 -13.06
CA LEU A 234 28.91 9.73 -14.04
C LEU A 234 29.83 10.96 -14.04
N ASN A 235 30.29 11.45 -12.89
CA ASN A 235 31.24 12.57 -12.83
C ASN A 235 32.63 12.20 -13.37
N VAL A 236 33.12 10.99 -13.09
CA VAL A 236 34.38 10.51 -13.65
C VAL A 236 34.30 10.42 -15.18
N LEU A 237 33.20 9.89 -15.72
CA LEU A 237 33.03 9.75 -17.17
C LEU A 237 32.76 11.08 -17.88
N ALA A 238 31.94 11.95 -17.29
CA ALA A 238 31.55 13.22 -17.91
C ALA A 238 32.67 14.27 -17.86
N TYR A 239 33.45 14.29 -16.77
CA TYR A 239 34.36 15.39 -16.45
C TYR A 239 35.78 14.95 -16.10
N ALA A 240 36.14 13.69 -16.33
CA ALA A 240 37.47 13.14 -16.05
C ALA A 240 37.96 13.39 -14.61
N GLU A 241 37.03 13.39 -13.65
CA GLU A 241 37.32 13.58 -12.23
C GLU A 241 38.08 12.41 -11.62
N ALA A 242 38.69 12.63 -10.46
CA ALA A 242 39.45 11.59 -9.76
C ALA A 242 38.55 10.39 -9.36
N PRO A 243 38.96 9.13 -9.62
CA PRO A 243 38.15 7.94 -9.29
C PRO A 243 37.79 7.80 -7.80
N SER A 244 38.56 8.44 -6.92
CA SER A 244 38.31 8.54 -5.48
C SER A 244 36.93 9.12 -5.14
N ILE A 245 36.35 9.98 -6.00
CA ILE A 245 35.01 10.55 -5.80
C ILE A 245 33.94 9.48 -5.69
N VAL A 246 34.09 8.37 -6.45
CA VAL A 246 33.17 7.23 -6.43
C VAL A 246 33.16 6.60 -5.04
N GLY A 247 34.34 6.35 -4.48
CA GLY A 247 34.48 5.76 -3.14
C GLY A 247 33.90 6.65 -2.05
N VAL A 248 34.16 7.97 -2.12
CA VAL A 248 33.66 8.94 -1.12
C VAL A 248 32.13 8.98 -1.13
N LEU A 249 31.50 9.04 -2.29
CA LEU A 249 30.04 9.10 -2.42
C LEU A 249 29.36 7.76 -2.09
N ALA A 250 29.92 6.64 -2.56
CA ALA A 250 29.38 5.31 -2.29
C ALA A 250 29.44 4.97 -0.79
N PHE A 251 30.60 5.14 -0.17
CA PHE A 251 30.78 4.83 1.25
C PHE A 251 30.07 5.83 2.16
N GLY A 252 30.08 7.12 1.81
CA GLY A 252 29.26 8.13 2.47
C GLY A 252 27.77 7.80 2.40
N GLY A 253 27.27 7.41 1.22
CA GLY A 253 25.88 7.00 1.03
C GLY A 253 25.50 5.75 1.84
N LEU A 254 26.42 4.78 1.92
CA LEU A 254 26.27 3.56 2.70
C LEU A 254 26.15 3.85 4.21
N LEU A 255 27.08 4.61 4.78
CA LEU A 255 27.06 4.95 6.20
C LEU A 255 25.90 5.88 6.56
N GLY A 256 25.61 6.88 5.71
CA GLY A 256 24.42 7.72 5.88
C GLY A 256 23.12 6.92 5.88
N GLY A 257 23.01 5.92 5.01
CA GLY A 257 21.85 5.04 4.97
C GLY A 257 21.78 4.05 6.14
N SER A 258 22.93 3.58 6.65
CA SER A 258 23.00 2.70 7.82
C SER A 258 22.48 3.39 9.09
N PHE A 259 22.85 4.66 9.27
CA PHE A 259 22.41 5.48 10.41
C PHE A 259 21.03 6.14 10.22
N ARG A 260 20.25 5.74 9.22
CA ARG A 260 18.87 6.23 9.01
C ARG A 260 17.97 6.04 10.26
N LYS A 261 18.23 5.02 11.08
CA LYS A 261 17.48 4.76 12.34
C LYS A 261 17.54 5.94 13.31
N LEU A 262 18.59 6.76 13.26
CA LEU A 262 18.76 7.99 14.04
C LEU A 262 18.20 9.23 13.32
N HIS A 263 17.25 9.02 12.39
CA HIS A 263 16.62 10.04 11.55
C HIS A 263 17.66 10.91 10.79
N ARG A 264 17.31 12.17 10.52
CA ARG A 264 18.10 13.08 9.65
C ARG A 264 19.51 13.30 10.16
N ILE A 265 19.67 13.46 11.47
CA ILE A 265 20.97 13.74 12.11
C ILE A 265 21.89 12.54 11.92
N GLY A 266 21.39 11.32 12.10
CA GLY A 266 22.11 10.10 11.83
C GLY A 266 22.59 9.99 10.39
N THR A 267 21.71 10.23 9.42
CA THR A 267 22.06 10.17 7.99
C THR A 267 23.13 11.19 7.61
N ILE A 268 23.03 12.43 8.11
CA ILE A 268 24.04 13.47 7.88
C ILE A 268 25.38 13.07 8.50
N ALA A 269 25.38 12.68 9.78
CA ALA A 269 26.59 12.29 10.48
C ALA A 269 27.27 11.09 9.79
N GLY A 270 26.50 10.07 9.42
CA GLY A 270 26.98 8.91 8.69
C GLY A 270 27.61 9.25 7.34
N PHE A 271 26.96 10.12 6.56
CA PHE A 271 27.50 10.56 5.27
C PHE A 271 28.80 11.34 5.43
N VAL A 272 28.85 12.30 6.36
CA VAL A 272 30.05 13.13 6.60
C VAL A 272 31.20 12.27 7.12
N ILE A 273 30.95 11.37 8.07
CA ILE A 273 31.97 10.46 8.60
C ILE A 273 32.47 9.51 7.51
N GLY A 274 31.57 8.91 6.72
CA GLY A 274 31.97 8.02 5.63
C GLY A 274 32.76 8.72 4.54
N ALA A 275 32.30 9.91 4.13
CA ALA A 275 33.03 10.72 3.18
C ALA A 275 34.42 11.11 3.71
N ALA A 276 34.52 11.47 4.99
CA ALA A 276 35.79 11.83 5.62
C ALA A 276 36.78 10.66 5.70
N ILE A 277 36.32 9.44 6.02
CA ILE A 277 37.16 8.23 6.08
C ILE A 277 37.84 7.98 4.73
N VAL A 278 37.06 7.97 3.65
CA VAL A 278 37.59 7.71 2.30
C VAL A 278 38.43 8.89 1.79
N ALA A 279 38.01 10.13 2.07
CA ALA A 279 38.79 11.32 1.71
C ALA A 279 40.16 11.32 2.41
N PHE A 280 40.22 10.95 3.68
CA PHE A 280 41.47 10.84 4.43
C PHE A 280 42.40 9.77 3.83
N TYR A 281 41.86 8.57 3.54
CA TYR A 281 42.64 7.48 2.93
C TYR A 281 43.20 7.82 1.54
N THR A 282 42.46 8.64 0.77
CA THR A 282 42.86 9.07 -0.57
C THR A 282 43.71 10.35 -0.58
N GLY A 283 44.12 10.86 0.60
CA GLY A 283 44.92 12.07 0.74
C GLY A 283 44.20 13.33 0.25
N PHE A 284 42.88 13.39 0.43
CA PHE A 284 41.99 14.48 0.01
C PHE A 284 41.99 14.80 -1.50
N LYS A 285 42.46 13.86 -2.34
CA LYS A 285 42.42 13.98 -3.79
C LYS A 285 41.05 13.58 -4.34
N VAL A 286 39.97 14.26 -3.95
CA VAL A 286 38.56 13.88 -4.27
C VAL A 286 38.03 14.58 -5.55
N GLY A 287 38.88 15.33 -6.25
CA GLY A 287 38.46 16.14 -7.41
C GLY A 287 37.77 17.45 -7.00
N ASN A 288 37.62 18.38 -7.94
CA ASN A 288 37.07 19.71 -7.63
C ASN A 288 35.53 19.69 -7.52
N SER A 289 34.90 18.62 -7.99
CA SER A 289 33.45 18.44 -7.96
C SER A 289 32.87 18.20 -6.57
N LEU A 290 33.67 17.74 -5.60
CA LEU A 290 33.23 17.47 -4.24
C LEU A 290 34.01 18.30 -3.22
N ASN A 291 33.40 19.39 -2.76
CA ASN A 291 34.03 20.36 -1.86
C ASN A 291 33.43 20.23 -0.44
N PRO A 292 34.24 20.23 0.63
CA PRO A 292 33.73 20.18 2.01
C PRO A 292 32.69 21.27 2.33
N TYR A 293 32.83 22.49 1.79
CA TYR A 293 31.83 23.55 1.96
C TYR A 293 30.48 23.19 1.32
N GLY A 294 30.51 22.50 0.17
CA GLY A 294 29.32 22.02 -0.52
C GLY A 294 28.61 20.90 0.25
N ILE A 295 29.37 19.97 0.83
CA ILE A 295 28.83 18.90 1.69
C ILE A 295 28.15 19.50 2.93
N GLY A 296 28.80 20.48 3.59
CA GLY A 296 28.24 21.16 4.75
C GLY A 296 26.92 21.88 4.43
N LEU A 297 26.85 22.59 3.30
CA LEU A 297 25.61 23.27 2.90
C LEU A 297 24.51 22.28 2.49
N ALA A 298 24.84 21.19 1.80
CA ALA A 298 23.90 20.14 1.47
C ALA A 298 23.30 19.48 2.72
N ALA A 299 24.11 19.24 3.75
CA ALA A 299 23.66 18.74 5.04
C ALA A 299 22.68 19.70 5.73
N LEU A 300 22.98 21.01 5.71
CA LEU A 300 22.08 22.04 6.26
C LEU A 300 20.75 22.10 5.49
N LEU A 301 20.80 22.07 4.15
CA LEU A 301 19.62 22.05 3.30
C LEU A 301 18.76 20.80 3.55
N PHE A 302 19.39 19.63 3.70
CA PHE A 302 18.70 18.39 4.00
C PHE A 302 18.08 18.41 5.41
N ALA A 303 18.76 18.98 6.40
CA ALA A 303 18.22 19.17 7.74
C ALA A 303 16.98 20.09 7.73
N ALA A 304 17.03 21.20 6.98
CA ALA A 304 15.95 22.17 6.84
C ALA A 304 14.79 21.69 5.95
N PHE A 305 14.97 20.61 5.19
CA PHE A 305 14.00 20.17 4.19
C PHE A 305 12.65 19.77 4.84
N PRO A 306 11.48 20.22 4.34
CA PRO A 306 10.21 19.96 5.02
C PRO A 306 9.83 18.48 5.02
N LYS A 307 9.31 17.96 6.15
CA LYS A 307 8.89 16.55 6.27
C LYS A 307 7.83 16.13 5.25
N LYS A 308 6.95 17.06 4.84
CA LYS A 308 5.88 16.82 3.87
C LYS A 308 6.42 16.28 2.53
N TYR A 309 7.46 16.90 1.98
CA TYR A 309 8.02 16.48 0.69
C TYR A 309 8.75 15.14 0.75
N ILE A 310 9.34 14.80 1.91
CA ILE A 310 9.97 13.50 2.13
C ILE A 310 8.90 12.40 2.13
N GLN A 311 7.77 12.63 2.81
CA GLN A 311 6.66 11.67 2.84
C GLN A 311 6.04 11.47 1.45
N GLU A 312 5.87 12.55 0.68
CA GLU A 312 5.41 12.44 -0.71
C GLU A 312 6.40 11.67 -1.59
N ALA A 313 7.71 11.90 -1.43
CA ALA A 313 8.73 11.13 -2.14
C ALA A 313 8.74 9.64 -1.73
N GLU A 314 8.52 9.32 -0.45
CA GLU A 314 8.39 7.93 0.00
C GLU A 314 7.19 7.23 -0.64
N LYS A 315 6.04 7.92 -0.75
CA LYS A 315 4.85 7.40 -1.44
C LYS A 315 5.10 7.16 -2.93
N LEU A 316 5.81 8.08 -3.59
CA LEU A 316 6.14 7.93 -5.01
C LEU A 316 7.09 6.75 -5.27
N ILE A 317 8.14 6.60 -4.46
CA ILE A 317 9.16 5.56 -4.66
C ILE A 317 8.64 4.17 -4.25
N LYS A 318 7.87 4.09 -3.16
CA LYS A 318 7.28 2.82 -2.73
C LYS A 318 6.05 2.44 -3.56
N GLY A 319 5.59 3.31 -4.47
CA GLY A 319 4.28 3.24 -5.09
C GLY A 319 3.19 3.46 -4.05
N ASN A 320 1.92 3.47 -4.47
CA ASN A 320 0.75 3.51 -3.58
C ASN A 320 0.58 2.22 -2.75
N LYS A 321 1.71 1.65 -2.31
CA LYS A 321 1.83 0.54 -1.41
C LYS A 321 1.69 1.07 0.00
N ASN A 322 0.46 1.15 0.47
CA ASN A 322 0.18 0.96 1.90
C ASN A 322 0.54 -0.49 2.28
N LEU A 323 1.84 -0.83 2.26
CA LEU A 323 2.37 -2.09 2.80
C LEU A 323 1.95 -2.28 4.26
N ASN A 324 1.77 -1.18 4.99
CA ASN A 324 1.27 -1.20 6.36
C ASN A 324 -0.18 -1.66 6.48
N ASP A 325 -1.07 -1.30 5.55
CA ASP A 325 -2.49 -1.69 5.65
C ASP A 325 -2.70 -3.17 5.27
N ARG A 326 -1.85 -3.73 4.41
CA ARG A 326 -1.93 -5.13 3.96
C ARG A 326 -1.39 -6.12 4.99
N ASP A 327 -0.25 -5.79 5.63
CA ASP A 327 0.23 -6.57 6.78
C ASP A 327 -0.72 -6.47 7.97
N TYR A 328 -1.32 -5.29 8.17
CA TYR A 328 -2.35 -5.09 9.20
C TYR A 328 -3.60 -5.94 8.91
N SER A 329 -4.07 -5.98 7.66
CA SER A 329 -5.23 -6.79 7.26
C SER A 329 -4.98 -8.29 7.41
N ARG A 330 -3.78 -8.79 7.07
CA ARG A 330 -3.40 -10.20 7.29
C ARG A 330 -3.37 -10.54 8.78
N LYS A 331 -2.67 -9.72 9.58
CA LYS A 331 -2.61 -9.89 11.04
C LYS A 331 -3.99 -9.81 11.69
N LEU A 332 -4.86 -8.92 11.21
CA LEU A 332 -6.22 -8.78 11.72
C LEU A 332 -7.07 -10.00 11.40
N LYS A 333 -6.96 -10.57 10.19
CA LYS A 333 -7.62 -11.84 9.84
C LYS A 333 -7.15 -13.00 10.71
N GLU A 334 -5.85 -13.13 10.94
CA GLU A 334 -5.28 -14.15 11.83
C GLU A 334 -5.82 -14.01 13.27
N ILE A 335 -5.89 -12.78 13.79
CA ILE A 335 -6.45 -12.49 15.12
C ILE A 335 -7.94 -12.84 15.18
N ILE A 336 -8.72 -12.47 14.16
CA ILE A 336 -10.16 -12.76 14.09
C ILE A 336 -10.40 -14.27 14.00
N ALA A 337 -9.66 -14.98 13.14
CA ALA A 337 -9.77 -16.43 13.00
C ALA A 337 -9.40 -17.16 14.30
N ALA A 338 -8.33 -16.71 14.98
CA ALA A 338 -7.92 -17.26 16.27
C ALA A 338 -9.01 -17.07 17.34
N LYS A 339 -9.59 -15.86 17.44
CA LYS A 339 -10.70 -15.58 18.38
C LYS A 339 -11.96 -16.38 18.08
N LEU A 340 -12.33 -16.54 16.81
CA LEU A 340 -13.48 -17.37 16.42
C LEU A 340 -13.27 -18.84 16.83
N LYS A 341 -12.05 -19.35 16.65
CA LYS A 341 -11.70 -20.72 17.08
C LYS A 341 -11.75 -20.89 18.61
N GLU A 342 -11.31 -19.89 19.37
CA GLU A 342 -11.45 -19.87 20.83
C GLU A 342 -12.92 -19.92 21.26
N TYR A 343 -13.77 -19.09 20.66
CA TYR A 343 -15.22 -19.11 20.93
C TYR A 343 -15.87 -20.44 20.57
N SER A 344 -15.54 -21.01 19.42
CA SER A 344 -16.00 -22.35 19.03
C SER A 344 -15.64 -23.40 20.10
N GLY A 345 -14.42 -23.36 20.64
CA GLY A 345 -13.98 -24.23 21.72
C GLY A 345 -14.81 -24.08 23.01
N VAL A 346 -15.13 -22.85 23.41
CA VAL A 346 -15.98 -22.58 24.59
C VAL A 346 -17.39 -23.16 24.42
N PHE A 347 -18.01 -22.98 23.25
CA PHE A 347 -19.33 -23.54 22.96
C PHE A 347 -19.32 -25.07 22.93
N GLU A 348 -18.24 -25.68 22.43
CA GLU A 348 -18.07 -27.13 22.46
C GLU A 348 -17.91 -27.67 23.89
N GLU A 349 -17.17 -26.95 24.75
CA GLU A 349 -16.98 -27.33 26.15
C GLU A 349 -18.28 -27.23 26.94
N LEU A 350 -19.06 -26.16 26.75
CA LEU A 350 -20.41 -26.02 27.31
C LEU A 350 -21.33 -27.17 26.87
N SER A 351 -21.31 -27.54 25.58
CA SER A 351 -22.07 -28.69 25.06
C SER A 351 -21.71 -29.98 25.82
N LYS A 352 -20.42 -30.24 26.06
CA LYS A 352 -19.93 -31.40 26.83
C LYS A 352 -20.43 -31.37 28.28
N THR A 353 -20.38 -30.22 28.95
CA THR A 353 -20.86 -30.07 30.35
C THR A 353 -22.35 -30.39 30.48
N PHE A 354 -23.19 -29.89 29.57
CA PHE A 354 -24.63 -30.16 29.59
C PHE A 354 -24.94 -31.64 29.34
N LYS A 355 -24.12 -32.34 28.54
CA LYS A 355 -24.26 -33.77 28.27
C LYS A 355 -23.84 -34.64 29.45
N GLN A 356 -22.75 -34.29 30.15
CA GLN A 356 -22.20 -35.08 31.26
C GLN A 356 -23.05 -34.99 32.54
N SER A 357 -23.85 -33.93 32.71
CA SER A 357 -24.81 -33.79 33.81
C SER A 357 -25.93 -34.85 33.81
N ASN A 358 -26.10 -35.64 32.75
CA ASN A 358 -27.18 -36.62 32.60
C ASN A 358 -26.83 -38.05 33.10
N GLU A 359 -25.57 -38.36 33.40
CA GLU A 359 -25.14 -39.75 33.67
C GLU A 359 -25.23 -40.19 35.14
N LYS A 360 -25.47 -39.27 36.09
CA LYS A 360 -25.55 -39.60 37.52
C LYS A 360 -26.98 -39.51 38.06
N ILE A 361 -27.83 -40.50 37.80
CA ILE A 361 -29.08 -40.67 38.60
C ILE A 361 -29.27 -42.15 38.93
N LEU A 362 -29.32 -42.41 40.23
CA LEU A 362 -29.39 -43.69 40.92
C LEU A 362 -30.78 -44.33 40.81
N ASP A 363 -30.84 -45.57 40.32
CA ASP A 363 -32.11 -46.29 40.11
C ASP A 363 -32.61 -47.05 41.36
N HIS A 364 -31.71 -47.34 42.32
CA HIS A 364 -32.03 -48.17 43.49
C HIS A 364 -32.28 -47.42 44.80
N LYS A 365 -31.71 -46.21 44.98
CA LYS A 365 -31.91 -45.43 46.23
C LYS A 365 -33.30 -44.80 46.32
N ASP A 366 -33.90 -44.50 45.19
CA ASP A 366 -35.17 -43.77 45.12
C ASP A 366 -36.38 -44.65 45.52
N ILE A 367 -36.34 -45.96 45.22
CA ILE A 367 -37.37 -46.92 45.63
C ILE A 367 -37.33 -47.17 47.15
N SER A 368 -36.13 -47.23 47.74
CA SER A 368 -35.99 -47.36 49.19
C SER A 368 -36.56 -46.14 49.93
N TYR A 369 -36.31 -44.93 49.41
CA TYR A 369 -36.88 -43.69 49.95
C TYR A 369 -38.42 -43.67 49.83
N LEU A 370 -38.96 -44.14 48.71
CA LEU A 370 -40.39 -44.28 48.51
C LEU A 370 -41.03 -45.19 49.59
N PHE A 371 -40.42 -46.33 49.88
CA PHE A 371 -40.93 -47.26 50.90
C PHE A 371 -40.80 -46.71 52.31
N GLU A 372 -39.73 -46.00 52.62
CA GLU A 372 -39.55 -45.33 53.91
C GLU A 372 -40.62 -44.26 54.15
N GLU A 373 -40.92 -43.45 53.14
CA GLU A 373 -41.95 -42.42 53.21
C GLU A 373 -43.36 -43.02 53.40
N ILE A 374 -43.66 -44.11 52.69
CA ILE A 374 -44.92 -44.86 52.87
C ILE A 374 -45.00 -45.44 54.28
N ALA A 375 -43.93 -46.09 54.76
CA ALA A 375 -43.86 -46.67 56.09
C ALA A 375 -44.04 -45.62 57.20
N ASN A 376 -43.43 -44.45 57.03
CA ASN A 376 -43.54 -43.33 57.98
C ASN A 376 -44.97 -42.79 58.07
N LYS A 377 -45.72 -42.78 56.96
CA LYS A 377 -47.11 -42.28 56.96
C LYS A 377 -48.13 -43.30 57.46
N THR A 378 -48.00 -44.58 57.10
CA THR A 378 -49.04 -45.58 57.41
C THR A 378 -48.67 -46.58 58.50
N CYS A 379 -47.39 -46.92 58.62
CA CYS A 379 -46.94 -48.01 59.49
C CYS A 379 -46.44 -47.51 60.85
N SER A 380 -45.85 -46.31 60.94
CA SER A 380 -45.24 -45.76 62.16
C SER A 380 -46.18 -45.74 63.38
N GLN A 381 -47.47 -45.48 63.17
CA GLN A 381 -48.50 -45.47 64.22
C GLN A 381 -49.30 -46.78 64.31
N CYS A 382 -48.86 -47.84 63.63
CA CYS A 382 -49.53 -49.14 63.63
C CYS A 382 -49.08 -50.00 64.82
N VAL A 383 -50.03 -50.66 65.50
CA VAL A 383 -49.75 -51.57 66.62
C VAL A 383 -48.83 -52.73 66.22
N MET A 384 -48.84 -53.12 64.94
CA MET A 384 -48.02 -54.21 64.39
C MET A 384 -46.68 -53.75 63.79
N TYR A 385 -46.28 -52.48 63.96
CA TYR A 385 -45.05 -51.93 63.37
C TYR A 385 -43.80 -52.77 63.69
N LYS A 386 -43.55 -53.07 64.97
CA LYS A 386 -42.38 -53.85 65.40
C LYS A 386 -42.33 -55.25 64.78
N ASN A 387 -43.49 -55.86 64.54
CA ASN A 387 -43.53 -57.17 63.89
C ASN A 387 -43.23 -57.05 62.39
N CYS A 388 -43.77 -56.04 61.71
CA CYS A 388 -43.60 -55.87 60.27
C CYS A 388 -42.22 -55.31 59.88
N TRP A 389 -41.73 -54.29 60.58
CA TRP A 389 -40.53 -53.54 60.21
C TRP A 389 -39.28 -53.86 61.06
N ASP A 390 -39.41 -54.42 62.28
CA ASP A 390 -38.23 -54.85 63.06
C ASP A 390 -37.96 -56.36 62.91
N ARG A 391 -38.98 -57.21 63.14
CA ARG A 391 -38.82 -58.68 63.12
C ARG A 391 -38.89 -59.28 61.71
N ASP A 392 -39.88 -58.89 60.90
CA ASP A 392 -40.12 -59.44 59.56
C ASP A 392 -39.71 -58.47 58.42
N PHE A 393 -38.73 -57.58 58.66
CA PHE A 393 -38.34 -56.51 57.73
C PHE A 393 -38.21 -56.96 56.27
N TYR A 394 -37.41 -58.01 56.02
CA TYR A 394 -37.13 -58.49 54.67
C TYR A 394 -38.40 -58.97 53.96
N SER A 395 -39.29 -59.67 54.67
CA SER A 395 -40.56 -60.13 54.07
C SER A 395 -41.50 -58.96 53.80
N THR A 396 -41.53 -57.96 54.67
CA THR A 396 -42.38 -56.78 54.49
C THR A 396 -41.89 -55.92 53.33
N TYR A 397 -40.57 -55.71 53.23
CA TYR A 397 -39.94 -54.98 52.13
C TYR A 397 -40.20 -55.65 50.77
N LYS A 398 -40.03 -56.98 50.70
CA LYS A 398 -40.33 -57.75 49.48
C LYS A 398 -41.81 -57.63 49.09
N SER A 399 -42.73 -57.76 50.05
CA SER A 399 -44.16 -57.63 49.74
C SER A 399 -44.60 -56.20 49.41
N MET A 400 -43.92 -55.17 49.93
CA MET A 400 -44.08 -53.77 49.49
C MET A 400 -43.62 -53.57 48.04
N PHE A 401 -42.51 -54.21 47.66
CA PHE A 401 -42.04 -54.20 46.28
C PHE A 401 -43.02 -54.91 45.33
N GLU A 402 -43.49 -56.10 45.68
CA GLU A 402 -44.52 -56.84 44.95
C GLU A 402 -45.83 -56.03 44.84
N LEU A 403 -46.17 -55.25 45.88
CA LEU A 403 -47.36 -54.39 45.90
C LEU A 403 -47.26 -53.27 44.86
N VAL A 404 -46.11 -52.59 44.82
CA VAL A 404 -45.84 -51.56 43.81
C VAL A 404 -45.81 -52.16 42.41
N GLU A 405 -45.16 -53.31 42.22
CA GLU A 405 -45.12 -54.01 40.93
C GLU A 405 -46.53 -54.39 40.43
N HIS A 406 -47.40 -54.86 41.32
CA HIS A 406 -48.80 -55.17 40.98
C HIS A 406 -49.58 -53.91 40.61
N LEU A 407 -49.36 -52.79 41.32
CA LEU A 407 -49.97 -51.50 41.02
C LEU A 407 -49.48 -50.90 39.70
N GLU A 408 -48.23 -51.16 39.31
CA GLU A 408 -47.69 -50.73 38.03
C GLU A 408 -48.21 -51.56 36.85
N LYS A 409 -48.27 -52.89 37.01
CA LYS A 409 -48.71 -53.83 35.97
C LYS A 409 -50.23 -54.01 35.90
N GLY A 410 -50.99 -53.37 36.78
CA GLY A 410 -52.45 -53.51 36.85
C GLY A 410 -52.91 -54.93 37.21
N LYS A 411 -52.11 -55.68 37.97
CA LYS A 411 -52.42 -57.05 38.38
C LYS A 411 -53.31 -57.08 39.61
N ASP A 412 -54.03 -58.18 39.79
CA ASP A 412 -54.81 -58.40 41.00
C ASP A 412 -53.91 -58.44 42.24
N ILE A 413 -54.32 -57.72 43.28
CA ILE A 413 -53.57 -57.47 44.51
C ILE A 413 -53.79 -58.61 45.51
N ASN A 414 -54.80 -59.46 45.27
CA ASN A 414 -55.21 -60.57 46.14
C ASN A 414 -54.11 -61.60 46.45
N ASP A 415 -53.08 -61.68 45.60
CA ASP A 415 -51.92 -62.58 45.77
C ASP A 415 -50.80 -61.97 46.64
N ASN A 416 -50.88 -60.68 46.98
CA ASN A 416 -49.90 -60.02 47.82
C ASN A 416 -50.08 -60.42 49.30
N ARG A 417 -49.00 -60.83 49.97
CA ARG A 417 -49.03 -61.22 51.39
C ARG A 417 -49.54 -60.12 52.33
N LEU A 418 -49.34 -58.83 51.99
CA LEU A 418 -49.84 -57.69 52.78
C LEU A 418 -51.36 -57.58 52.74
N TYR A 419 -52.02 -58.09 51.69
CA TYR A 419 -53.48 -58.09 51.57
C TYR A 419 -54.16 -58.84 52.74
N ARG A 420 -53.55 -59.94 53.17
CA ARG A 420 -54.07 -60.80 54.27
C ARG A 420 -53.44 -60.48 55.63
N LYS A 421 -52.21 -59.98 55.67
CA LYS A 421 -51.43 -59.76 56.91
C LYS A 421 -51.56 -58.34 57.48
N CYS A 422 -51.88 -57.34 56.66
CA CYS A 422 -51.92 -55.94 57.10
C CYS A 422 -53.30 -55.55 57.66
N ILE A 423 -53.35 -55.12 58.92
CA ILE A 423 -54.60 -54.65 59.56
C ILE A 423 -55.10 -53.31 59.02
N ARG A 424 -54.21 -52.50 58.42
CA ARG A 424 -54.52 -51.18 57.81
C ARG A 424 -54.29 -51.22 56.29
N PHE A 425 -54.63 -52.33 55.65
CA PHE A 425 -54.31 -52.53 54.24
C PHE A 425 -54.94 -51.48 53.32
N SER A 426 -56.19 -51.07 53.57
CA SER A 426 -56.89 -50.04 52.78
C SER A 426 -56.16 -48.69 52.78
N GLU A 427 -55.58 -48.32 53.92
CA GLU A 427 -54.84 -47.07 54.10
C GLU A 427 -53.40 -47.16 53.58
N LEU A 428 -52.75 -48.32 53.75
CA LEU A 428 -51.47 -48.62 53.11
C LEU A 428 -51.61 -48.54 51.58
N MET A 429 -52.70 -49.08 51.04
CA MET A 429 -53.01 -49.06 49.60
C MET A 429 -53.20 -47.65 49.06
N SER A 430 -54.03 -46.83 49.72
CA SER A 430 -54.29 -45.45 49.28
C SER A 430 -53.02 -44.59 49.33
N THR A 431 -52.22 -44.74 50.39
CA THR A 431 -50.95 -44.02 50.56
C THR A 431 -49.91 -44.48 49.54
N THR A 432 -49.80 -45.79 49.31
CA THR A 432 -48.91 -46.35 48.27
C THR A 432 -49.30 -45.81 46.89
N LYS A 433 -50.59 -45.78 46.54
CA LYS A 433 -51.06 -45.20 45.26
C LYS A 433 -50.71 -43.72 45.12
N TYR A 434 -50.90 -42.94 46.19
CA TYR A 434 -50.59 -41.50 46.19
C TYR A 434 -49.11 -41.23 45.98
N TYR A 435 -48.24 -41.85 46.79
CA TYR A 435 -46.79 -41.64 46.70
C TYR A 435 -46.19 -42.25 45.43
N LEU A 436 -46.72 -43.37 44.93
CA LEU A 436 -46.35 -43.92 43.62
C LEU A 436 -46.72 -42.96 42.48
N GLY A 437 -47.87 -42.27 42.57
CA GLY A 437 -48.27 -41.23 41.62
C GLY A 437 -47.28 -40.06 41.59
N ILE A 438 -46.90 -39.54 42.77
CA ILE A 438 -45.88 -38.48 42.89
C ILE A 438 -44.54 -38.95 42.33
N TYR A 439 -44.13 -40.18 42.65
CA TYR A 439 -42.89 -40.77 42.15
C TYR A 439 -42.86 -40.82 40.61
N LYS A 440 -43.94 -41.31 39.98
CA LYS A 440 -44.07 -41.36 38.51
C LYS A 440 -43.98 -39.97 37.87
N ILE A 441 -44.66 -38.97 38.44
CA ILE A 441 -44.57 -37.58 37.96
C ILE A 441 -43.12 -37.07 38.06
N SER A 442 -42.44 -37.34 39.18
CA SER A 442 -41.05 -36.91 39.38
C SER A 442 -40.10 -37.57 38.37
N MET A 443 -40.33 -38.85 38.03
CA MET A 443 -39.56 -39.57 37.01
C MET A 443 -39.75 -38.97 35.62
N GLN A 444 -41.00 -38.69 35.23
CA GLN A 444 -41.32 -38.05 33.95
C GLN A 444 -40.67 -36.67 33.81
N TRP A 445 -40.66 -35.86 34.89
CA TRP A 445 -39.97 -34.57 34.88
C TRP A 445 -38.45 -34.72 34.77
N ARG A 446 -37.85 -35.73 35.41
CA ARG A 446 -36.42 -36.03 35.26
C ARG A 446 -36.07 -36.42 33.82
N GLU A 447 -36.89 -37.26 33.19
CA GLU A 447 -36.72 -37.66 31.80
C GLU A 447 -36.83 -36.46 30.84
N ARG A 448 -37.87 -35.63 31.00
CA ARG A 448 -38.02 -34.39 30.22
C ARG A 448 -36.85 -33.43 30.40
N LEU A 449 -36.32 -33.30 31.62
CA LEU A 449 -35.15 -32.46 31.89
C LEU A 449 -33.89 -33.03 31.23
N LYS A 450 -33.74 -34.35 31.22
CA LYS A 450 -32.65 -35.06 30.54
C LYS A 450 -32.67 -34.78 29.05
N ASP A 451 -33.84 -34.88 28.43
CA ASP A 451 -34.06 -34.62 27.01
C ASP A 451 -33.82 -33.15 26.66
N ALA A 452 -34.32 -32.22 27.48
CA ALA A 452 -34.10 -30.78 27.31
C ALA A 452 -32.62 -30.42 27.37
N LYS A 453 -31.87 -30.99 28.33
CA LYS A 453 -30.41 -30.82 28.41
C LYS A 453 -29.69 -31.40 27.20
N GLY A 454 -30.14 -32.56 26.71
CA GLY A 454 -29.61 -33.18 25.49
C GLY A 454 -29.81 -32.30 24.26
N LEU A 455 -30.99 -31.70 24.11
CA LEU A 455 -31.31 -30.78 23.02
C LEU A 455 -30.43 -29.52 23.07
N ILE A 456 -30.28 -28.90 24.25
CA ILE A 456 -29.43 -27.72 24.43
C ILE A 456 -27.97 -28.04 24.10
N ALA A 457 -27.46 -29.19 24.53
CA ALA A 457 -26.10 -29.63 24.19
C ALA A 457 -25.91 -29.77 22.67
N ALA A 458 -26.90 -30.31 21.94
CA ALA A 458 -26.85 -30.43 20.49
C ALA A 458 -26.87 -29.06 19.79
N GLN A 459 -27.68 -28.11 20.26
CA GLN A 459 -27.71 -26.75 19.71
C GLN A 459 -26.38 -26.01 19.94
N LEU A 460 -25.81 -26.10 21.14
CA LEU A 460 -24.51 -25.49 21.45
C LEU A 460 -23.41 -26.06 20.56
N LYS A 461 -23.46 -27.36 20.28
CA LYS A 461 -22.53 -28.00 19.34
C LYS A 461 -22.71 -27.48 17.91
N GLY A 462 -23.95 -27.35 17.43
CA GLY A 462 -24.22 -26.78 16.11
C GLY A 462 -23.69 -25.35 15.96
N VAL A 463 -23.80 -24.53 17.01
CA VAL A 463 -23.22 -23.17 17.03
C VAL A 463 -21.69 -23.22 17.01
N ALA A 464 -21.08 -24.11 17.80
CA ALA A 464 -19.63 -24.30 17.80
C ALA A 464 -19.09 -24.67 16.41
N ASP A 465 -19.77 -25.59 15.72
CA ASP A 465 -19.41 -26.05 14.38
C ASP A 465 -19.55 -24.91 13.35
N ALA A 466 -20.65 -24.17 13.38
CA ALA A 466 -20.85 -23.02 12.49
C ALA A 466 -19.78 -21.93 12.66
N ILE A 467 -19.40 -21.61 13.90
CA ILE A 467 -18.33 -20.64 14.19
C ILE A 467 -16.97 -21.17 13.69
N SER A 468 -16.72 -22.47 13.82
CA SER A 468 -15.51 -23.12 13.32
C SER A 468 -15.40 -23.02 11.79
N ASP A 469 -16.51 -23.18 11.08
CA ASP A 469 -16.53 -23.06 9.62
C ASP A 469 -16.33 -21.61 9.17
N ILE A 470 -16.93 -20.63 9.85
CA ILE A 470 -16.63 -19.20 9.60
C ILE A 470 -15.14 -18.92 9.83
N ALA A 471 -14.53 -19.48 10.88
CA ALA A 471 -13.11 -19.30 11.14
C ALA A 471 -12.21 -19.87 10.02
N LYS A 472 -12.63 -20.97 9.37
CA LYS A 472 -11.92 -21.54 8.21
C LYS A 472 -12.10 -20.67 6.97
N GLU A 473 -13.30 -20.15 6.72
CA GLU A 473 -13.58 -19.25 5.60
C GLU A 473 -12.81 -17.92 5.70
N VAL A 474 -12.73 -17.33 6.89
CA VAL A 474 -11.94 -16.10 7.13
C VAL A 474 -10.44 -16.32 6.86
N ASN A 475 -9.97 -17.56 7.05
CA ASN A 475 -8.59 -17.97 6.78
C ASN A 475 -8.36 -18.43 5.32
N MET A 476 -9.34 -18.31 4.42
CA MET A 476 -9.14 -18.58 3.01
C MET A 476 -8.07 -17.64 2.44
N ASN A 477 -7.13 -18.23 1.69
CA ASN A 477 -6.00 -17.55 1.09
C ASN A 477 -6.45 -16.67 -0.08
N ILE A 478 -6.93 -15.47 0.23
CA ILE A 478 -7.14 -14.44 -0.77
C ILE A 478 -5.77 -13.94 -1.24
N SER A 479 -5.41 -14.27 -2.48
CA SER A 479 -4.16 -13.83 -3.10
C SER A 479 -4.43 -12.53 -3.85
N PHE A 480 -3.88 -11.42 -3.35
CA PHE A 480 -3.97 -10.12 -4.02
C PHE A 480 -2.91 -10.03 -5.12
N LYS A 481 -3.29 -9.55 -6.30
CA LYS A 481 -2.39 -9.39 -7.44
C LYS A 481 -2.01 -7.91 -7.63
N ASP A 482 -1.09 -7.43 -6.78
CA ASP A 482 -0.62 -6.04 -6.72
C ASP A 482 -0.14 -5.49 -8.07
N GLU A 483 0.55 -6.32 -8.87
CA GLU A 483 1.08 -5.91 -10.17
C GLU A 483 -0.06 -5.61 -11.16
N LEU A 484 -1.14 -6.40 -11.11
CA LEU A 484 -2.33 -6.19 -11.92
C LEU A 484 -3.11 -4.94 -11.47
N GLU A 485 -3.23 -4.69 -10.17
CA GLU A 485 -3.85 -3.46 -9.64
C GLU A 485 -3.17 -2.20 -10.18
N GLN A 486 -1.83 -2.16 -10.15
CA GLN A 486 -1.06 -1.01 -10.65
C GLN A 486 -1.20 -0.82 -12.15
N VAL A 487 -1.17 -1.90 -12.93
CA VAL A 487 -1.35 -1.84 -14.39
C VAL A 487 -2.73 -1.31 -14.74
N ILE A 488 -3.78 -1.78 -14.05
CA ILE A 488 -5.15 -1.33 -14.28
C ILE A 488 -5.32 0.15 -13.89
N LEU A 489 -4.80 0.57 -12.73
CA LEU A 489 -4.82 1.98 -12.31
C LEU A 489 -4.12 2.89 -13.34
N LEU A 490 -2.95 2.49 -13.82
CA LEU A 490 -2.19 3.24 -14.82
C LEU A 490 -2.97 3.35 -16.14
N GLU A 491 -3.59 2.28 -16.59
CA GLU A 491 -4.32 2.27 -17.85
C GLU A 491 -5.63 3.06 -17.77
N LEU A 492 -6.31 3.05 -16.62
CA LEU A 492 -7.47 3.90 -16.36
C LEU A 492 -7.09 5.39 -16.33
N ASP A 493 -5.97 5.76 -15.68
CA ASP A 493 -5.49 7.15 -15.63
C ASP A 493 -5.03 7.65 -17.02
N LYS A 494 -4.36 6.80 -17.81
CA LYS A 494 -3.99 7.13 -19.20
C LYS A 494 -5.22 7.44 -20.07
N ASN A 495 -6.32 6.73 -19.86
CA ASN A 495 -7.59 6.93 -20.57
C ASN A 495 -8.45 8.07 -19.95
N GLY A 496 -7.94 8.78 -18.93
CA GLY A 496 -8.62 9.91 -18.31
C GLY A 496 -9.73 9.54 -17.33
N ILE A 497 -9.84 8.26 -16.96
CA ILE A 497 -10.80 7.78 -15.97
C ILE A 497 -10.16 7.92 -14.58
N GLN A 498 -10.63 8.90 -13.81
CA GLN A 498 -10.17 9.08 -12.44
C GLN A 498 -10.79 8.02 -11.53
N VAL A 499 -9.92 7.16 -10.99
CA VAL A 499 -10.24 6.10 -10.05
C VAL A 499 -9.49 6.37 -8.76
N GLU A 500 -10.13 6.11 -7.62
CA GLU A 500 -9.53 6.29 -6.31
C GLU A 500 -8.68 5.09 -5.93
N ASP A 501 -9.20 3.88 -6.15
CA ASP A 501 -8.48 2.63 -5.88
C ASP A 501 -8.97 1.47 -6.78
N VAL A 502 -8.13 0.47 -6.99
CA VAL A 502 -8.47 -0.77 -7.72
C VAL A 502 -7.98 -1.96 -6.89
N LEU A 503 -8.91 -2.86 -6.57
CA LEU A 503 -8.62 -4.10 -5.86
C LEU A 503 -8.70 -5.28 -6.82
N VAL A 504 -7.64 -6.08 -6.91
CA VAL A 504 -7.61 -7.32 -7.68
C VAL A 504 -7.22 -8.44 -6.74
N TYR A 505 -8.16 -9.36 -6.53
CA TYR A 505 -7.91 -10.54 -5.70
C TYR A 505 -8.38 -11.82 -6.36
N GLU A 506 -7.65 -12.89 -6.07
CA GLU A 506 -7.94 -14.24 -6.50
C GLU A 506 -8.46 -15.05 -5.31
N THR A 507 -9.60 -15.71 -5.53
CA THR A 507 -10.17 -16.68 -4.59
C THR A 507 -9.97 -18.07 -5.19
N ASP A 508 -9.33 -18.97 -4.43
CA ASP A 508 -9.11 -20.38 -4.78
C ASP A 508 -8.56 -20.64 -6.20
N GLY A 509 -7.63 -19.79 -6.65
CA GLY A 509 -6.83 -20.03 -7.87
C GLY A 509 -7.55 -19.87 -9.21
N GLU A 510 -8.84 -19.56 -9.24
CA GLU A 510 -9.62 -19.50 -10.49
C GLU A 510 -10.35 -18.17 -10.76
N ILE A 511 -10.80 -17.44 -9.72
CA ILE A 511 -11.64 -16.25 -9.91
C ILE A 511 -10.86 -14.98 -9.57
N THR A 512 -10.43 -14.26 -10.61
CA THR A 512 -9.86 -12.91 -10.49
C THR A 512 -11.01 -11.90 -10.43
N THR A 513 -11.35 -11.41 -9.23
CA THR A 513 -12.34 -10.34 -9.08
C THR A 513 -11.64 -8.98 -9.12
N VAL A 514 -12.12 -8.08 -9.96
CA VAL A 514 -11.62 -6.70 -10.07
C VAL A 514 -12.69 -5.74 -9.54
N THR A 515 -12.39 -5.04 -8.45
CA THR A 515 -13.26 -4.02 -7.88
C THR A 515 -12.63 -2.65 -8.07
N VAL A 516 -13.37 -1.73 -8.72
CA VAL A 516 -12.91 -0.38 -9.03
C VAL A 516 -13.66 0.61 -8.14
N TYR A 517 -12.94 1.34 -7.29
CA TYR A 517 -13.50 2.36 -6.41
C TYR A 517 -13.38 3.73 -7.07
N ARG A 518 -14.52 4.41 -7.23
CA ARG A 518 -14.59 5.77 -7.79
C ARG A 518 -15.25 6.71 -6.78
N GLU A 519 -14.66 7.89 -6.58
CA GLU A 519 -15.28 8.96 -5.79
C GLU A 519 -16.68 9.28 -6.35
N GLN A 520 -17.71 9.18 -5.49
CA GLN A 520 -19.04 9.72 -5.79
C GLN A 520 -18.97 11.24 -5.79
N GLY A 521 -18.60 11.81 -6.93
CA GLY A 521 -18.59 13.25 -7.13
C GLY A 521 -18.09 13.58 -8.53
N TYR A 522 -19.00 13.60 -9.50
CA TYR A 522 -18.98 14.22 -10.84
C TYR A 522 -19.77 13.38 -11.86
N PHE A 523 -20.97 12.93 -11.47
CA PHE A 523 -21.99 12.48 -12.43
C PHE A 523 -23.28 13.26 -12.20
N SER A 524 -23.28 14.49 -12.72
CA SER A 524 -24.49 15.16 -13.16
C SER A 524 -24.05 16.15 -14.24
N ASN A 525 -24.02 15.70 -15.51
CA ASN A 525 -24.53 16.44 -16.69
C ASN A 525 -23.90 16.06 -18.05
N ASP A 526 -22.81 15.32 -18.13
CA ASP A 526 -22.12 15.13 -19.44
C ASP A 526 -22.40 13.79 -20.16
N LEU A 527 -23.47 13.06 -19.81
CA LEU A 527 -23.87 11.83 -20.51
C LEU A 527 -25.24 11.89 -21.22
N GLU A 528 -25.92 13.04 -21.26
CA GLU A 528 -27.18 13.16 -22.03
C GLU A 528 -27.00 13.70 -23.46
N GLU A 529 -25.81 14.12 -23.87
CA GLU A 529 -25.56 14.59 -25.25
C GLU A 529 -24.52 13.72 -25.97
N ARG A 530 -24.90 12.48 -26.28
CA ARG A 530 -24.35 11.69 -27.40
C ARG A 530 -25.18 10.41 -27.59
N ASN A 531 -26.39 10.59 -28.12
CA ASN A 531 -27.05 9.60 -28.97
C ASN A 531 -26.95 10.06 -30.42
#